data_AF-A0A7Y8CH86-F1
#
_entry.id   AF-A0A7Y8CH86-F1
#
_cell.length_a   1.000
_cell.length_b   1.000
_cell.length_c   1.000
_cell.angle_alpha   90.00
_cell.angle_beta   90.00
_cell.angle_gamma   90.00
#
_symmetry.space_group_name_H-M   'P 1'
#
loop_
_entity.id
_entity.type
_entity.pdbx_description
1 polymer ?
#
loop_
_entity_poly.entity_id
_entity_poly.type
_entity_poly.pdbx_seq_one_letter_code
_entity_poly.pdbx_strand_id
1 'polypeptide(L)'
;MSEVLVSTVHPTLGVLYWVYTSNAGCNYPDHYTITDWSEVATRFPHYWREHEHLRWVHGKHIGQVFNSDDPYGSYAEVEDEETFETSYAQLSGMLADLHAKSGQSVDEFVQWMKKADWVDVPAPAKEFLDD
;
A
#
# COMPACT_ATOMS: atom_id res chain seq x y z
N MET A 1 -16.35 9.96 15.36
CA MET A 1 -16.04 8.54 15.09
C MET A 1 -14.53 8.42 15.13
N SER A 2 -13.98 7.46 15.87
CA SER A 2 -12.53 7.20 15.82
C SER A 2 -12.20 6.63 14.43
N GLU A 3 -11.27 7.26 13.73
CA GLU A 3 -10.72 6.73 12.50
C GLU A 3 -9.42 5.97 12.81
N VAL A 4 -9.09 4.99 11.97
CA VAL A 4 -7.85 4.22 12.05
C VAL A 4 -7.11 4.27 10.73
N LEU A 5 -5.79 4.13 10.81
CA LEU A 5 -4.90 3.91 9.67
C LEU A 5 -4.41 2.46 9.70
N VAL A 6 -4.26 1.86 8.53
CA VAL A 6 -3.61 0.55 8.41
C VAL A 6 -2.10 0.78 8.30
N SER A 7 -1.34 0.25 9.26
CA SER A 7 0.07 0.57 9.44
C SER A 7 0.93 -0.63 9.79
N THR A 8 2.21 -0.55 9.47
CA THR A 8 3.24 -1.49 9.95
C THR A 8 4.52 -0.73 10.27
N VAL A 9 5.45 -1.36 10.98
CA VAL A 9 6.74 -0.75 11.33
C VAL A 9 7.86 -1.51 10.65
N HIS A 10 8.50 -0.86 9.68
CA HIS A 10 9.67 -1.37 8.99
C HIS A 10 10.94 -1.07 9.80
N PRO A 11 11.89 -2.03 9.92
CA PRO A 11 13.10 -1.85 10.72
C PRO A 11 13.95 -0.64 10.31
N THR A 12 14.10 -0.42 9.00
CA THR A 12 14.85 0.73 8.45
C THR A 12 13.99 1.99 8.24
N LEU A 13 12.81 1.86 7.62
CA LEU A 13 11.99 2.99 7.19
C LEU A 13 11.13 3.60 8.31
N GLY A 14 10.96 2.89 9.42
CA GLY A 14 10.04 3.29 10.48
C GLY A 14 8.59 2.97 10.13
N VAL A 15 7.66 3.85 10.52
CA VAL A 15 6.23 3.60 10.38
C VAL A 15 5.80 3.79 8.92
N LEU A 16 5.08 2.81 8.41
CA LEU A 16 4.50 2.82 7.08
C LEU A 16 2.99 2.73 7.17
N TYR A 17 2.31 3.29 6.18
CA TYR A 17 0.87 3.35 6.10
C TYR A 17 0.38 2.93 4.72
N TRP A 18 -0.76 2.26 4.69
CA TRP A 18 -1.42 1.90 3.45
C TRP A 18 -2.24 3.07 2.89
N VAL A 19 -2.22 3.19 1.57
CA VAL A 19 -2.93 4.20 0.80
C VAL A 19 -3.77 3.52 -0.28
N TYR A 20 -5.02 3.97 -0.36
CA TYR A 20 -6.02 3.66 -1.34
C TYR A 20 -6.65 4.96 -1.82
N THR A 21 -6.64 5.14 -3.13
CA THR A 21 -7.31 6.25 -3.82
C THR A 21 -8.31 5.65 -4.79
N SER A 22 -9.60 5.92 -4.57
CA SER A 22 -10.63 5.53 -5.53
C SER A 22 -10.60 6.46 -6.73
N ASN A 23 -10.52 5.89 -7.93
CA ASN A 23 -10.56 6.64 -9.18
C ASN A 23 -11.84 6.38 -10.00
N ALA A 24 -12.84 5.76 -9.38
CA ALA A 24 -14.13 5.45 -10.00
C ALA A 24 -14.81 6.68 -10.63
N GLY A 25 -14.62 7.87 -10.05
CA GLY A 25 -15.16 9.13 -10.56
C GLY A 25 -14.60 9.56 -11.92
N CYS A 26 -13.45 9.02 -12.34
CA CYS A 26 -12.77 9.35 -13.60
C CYS A 26 -12.76 8.17 -14.59
N ASN A 27 -13.51 7.10 -14.31
CA ASN A 27 -13.46 5.84 -15.07
C ASN A 27 -12.02 5.30 -15.19
N TYR A 28 -11.24 5.45 -14.12
CA TYR A 28 -9.85 5.01 -14.05
C TYR A 28 -9.68 3.99 -12.92
N PRO A 29 -8.71 3.06 -13.01
CA PRO A 29 -8.51 2.05 -11.96
C PRO A 29 -8.15 2.67 -10.61
N ASP A 30 -8.66 2.05 -9.55
CA ASP A 30 -8.29 2.42 -8.18
C ASP A 30 -6.78 2.23 -7.97
N HIS A 31 -6.18 3.12 -7.18
CA HIS A 31 -4.73 3.09 -6.94
C HIS A 31 -4.43 2.65 -5.51
N TYR A 32 -3.47 1.72 -5.38
CA TYR A 32 -3.03 1.14 -4.12
C TYR A 32 -1.53 1.35 -3.96
N THR A 33 -1.09 1.93 -2.84
CA THR A 33 0.33 2.17 -2.56
C THR A 33 0.62 2.22 -1.06
N ILE A 34 1.89 2.42 -0.70
CA ILE A 34 2.39 2.56 0.67
C ILE A 34 3.10 3.91 0.81
N THR A 35 2.99 4.52 1.98
CA THR A 35 3.64 5.79 2.31
C THR A 35 4.25 5.75 3.73
N ASP A 36 5.24 6.59 3.98
CA ASP A 36 5.75 6.94 5.32
C ASP A 36 5.01 8.14 5.94
N TRP A 37 4.02 8.74 5.24
CA TRP A 37 3.30 9.93 5.68
C TRP A 37 1.87 9.63 6.14
N SER A 38 1.60 9.84 7.43
CA SER A 38 0.27 9.57 8.00
C SER A 38 -0.84 10.48 7.44
N GLU A 39 -0.49 11.63 6.87
CA GLU A 39 -1.44 12.64 6.37
C GLU A 39 -2.17 12.19 5.11
N VAL A 40 -1.50 11.40 4.27
CA VAL A 40 -2.05 10.88 3.00
C VAL A 40 -2.51 9.42 3.12
N ALA A 41 -2.33 8.81 4.28
CA ALA A 41 -2.78 7.45 4.58
C ALA A 41 -4.31 7.34 4.51
N THR A 42 -4.79 6.19 4.04
CA THR A 42 -6.24 5.96 3.98
C THR A 42 -6.81 5.77 5.38
N ARG A 43 -7.82 6.59 5.68
CA ARG A 43 -8.56 6.55 6.93
C ARG A 43 -9.75 5.61 6.81
N PHE A 44 -9.89 4.75 7.80
CA PHE A 44 -11.02 3.85 7.94
C PHE A 44 -11.81 4.15 9.20
N PRO A 45 -13.11 3.83 9.23
CA PRO A 45 -13.84 3.78 10.50
C PRO A 45 -13.21 2.72 11.42
N HIS A 46 -13.24 2.98 12.73
CA HIS A 46 -12.87 1.96 13.71
C HIS A 46 -13.67 0.67 13.48
N TYR A 47 -13.03 -0.48 13.66
CA TYR A 47 -13.59 -1.81 13.36
C TYR A 47 -13.97 -2.04 11.88
N TRP A 48 -13.38 -1.33 10.91
CA TRP A 48 -13.65 -1.56 9.48
C TRP A 48 -13.48 -3.02 9.03
N ARG A 49 -12.58 -3.77 9.68
CA ARG A 49 -12.36 -5.20 9.40
C ARG A 49 -13.54 -6.09 9.80
N GLU A 50 -14.42 -5.61 10.68
CA GLU A 50 -15.65 -6.30 11.08
C GLU A 50 -16.82 -5.95 10.15
N HIS A 51 -16.72 -4.84 9.41
CA HIS A 51 -17.68 -4.48 8.38
C HIS A 51 -17.48 -5.36 7.14
N GLU A 52 -18.44 -6.24 6.86
CA GLU A 52 -18.38 -7.24 5.77
C GLU A 52 -17.96 -6.63 4.42
N HIS A 53 -18.59 -5.52 4.03
CA HIS A 53 -18.28 -4.85 2.77
C HIS A 53 -16.84 -4.30 2.74
N LEU A 54 -16.42 -3.55 3.76
CA LEU A 54 -15.06 -2.96 3.80
C LEU A 54 -13.98 -4.04 3.88
N ARG A 55 -14.23 -5.11 4.66
CA ARG A 55 -13.36 -6.27 4.72
C ARG A 55 -13.27 -6.98 3.37
N TRP A 56 -14.39 -7.13 2.67
CA TRP A 56 -14.42 -7.78 1.36
C TRP A 56 -13.62 -6.97 0.32
N VAL A 57 -13.79 -5.65 0.28
CA VAL A 57 -13.10 -4.77 -0.66
C VAL A 57 -11.61 -4.62 -0.32
N HIS A 58 -11.27 -4.29 0.93
CA HIS A 58 -9.91 -3.88 1.32
C HIS A 58 -9.13 -4.93 2.13
N GLY A 59 -9.72 -6.10 2.42
CA GLY A 59 -9.08 -7.14 3.23
C GLY A 59 -7.78 -7.69 2.62
N LYS A 60 -7.63 -7.61 1.30
CA LYS A 60 -6.42 -8.03 0.57
C LYS A 60 -5.54 -6.84 0.15
N HIS A 61 -5.61 -5.72 0.86
CA HIS A 61 -4.92 -4.46 0.56
C HIS A 61 -3.46 -4.61 0.12
N ILE A 62 -2.63 -5.39 0.83
CA ILE A 62 -1.22 -5.59 0.44
C ILE A 62 -1.08 -6.41 -0.83
N GLY A 63 -1.95 -7.39 -1.04
CA GLY A 63 -2.00 -8.15 -2.29
C GLY A 63 -2.34 -7.26 -3.49
N GLN A 64 -3.17 -6.22 -3.30
CA GLN A 64 -3.49 -5.24 -4.34
C GLN A 64 -2.31 -4.31 -4.66
N VAL A 65 -1.53 -3.89 -3.64
CA VAL A 65 -0.32 -3.08 -3.86
C VAL A 65 0.70 -3.80 -4.75
N PHE A 66 0.84 -5.11 -4.57
CA PHE A 66 1.80 -5.95 -5.31
C PHE A 66 1.11 -6.87 -6.32
N ASN A 67 0.05 -6.38 -6.96
CA ASN A 67 -0.65 -7.08 -8.03
C ASN A 67 0.04 -6.81 -9.37
N SER A 68 0.80 -7.77 -9.90
CA SER A 68 1.50 -7.64 -11.18
C SER A 68 0.56 -7.61 -12.40
N ASP A 69 -0.67 -8.11 -12.26
CA ASP A 69 -1.70 -8.02 -13.29
C ASP A 69 -2.32 -6.62 -13.43
N ASP A 70 -2.00 -5.68 -12.54
CA ASP A 70 -2.49 -4.30 -12.63
C ASP A 70 -1.54 -3.43 -13.48
N PRO A 71 -1.90 -3.09 -14.73
CA PRO A 71 -1.04 -2.29 -15.61
C PRO A 71 -0.86 -0.84 -15.14
N TYR A 72 -1.66 -0.39 -14.16
CA TYR A 72 -1.58 0.95 -13.58
C TYR A 72 -1.03 0.92 -12.14
N GLY A 73 -0.66 -0.27 -11.65
CA GLY A 73 -0.10 -0.48 -10.34
C GLY A 73 1.32 0.07 -10.20
N SER A 74 1.76 0.21 -8.94
CA SER A 74 3.12 0.63 -8.62
C SER A 74 4.13 -0.53 -8.55
N TYR A 75 3.70 -1.75 -8.88
CA TYR A 75 4.49 -2.98 -8.92
C TYR A 75 4.25 -3.68 -10.26
N ALA A 76 5.33 -4.09 -10.92
CA ALA A 76 5.26 -4.89 -12.13
C ALA A 76 6.30 -6.01 -12.09
N GLU A 77 5.92 -7.19 -12.56
CA GLU A 77 6.84 -8.30 -12.81
C GLU A 77 7.16 -8.31 -14.30
N VAL A 78 8.45 -8.29 -14.64
CA VAL A 78 8.90 -8.39 -16.03
C VAL A 78 9.33 -9.82 -16.26
N GLU A 79 8.64 -10.50 -17.17
CA GLU A 79 8.98 -11.85 -17.59
C GLU A 79 10.11 -11.84 -18.61
N ASP A 80 10.96 -12.85 -18.55
CA ASP A 80 11.95 -13.14 -19.57
C ASP A 80 11.25 -13.78 -20.79
N GLU A 81 11.45 -13.20 -21.97
CA GLU A 81 10.72 -13.60 -23.19
C GLU A 81 11.07 -15.03 -23.67
N GLU A 82 12.22 -15.59 -23.25
CA GLU A 82 12.69 -16.91 -23.68
C GLU A 82 12.24 -18.02 -22.71
N THR A 83 12.29 -17.74 -21.42
CA THR A 83 12.00 -18.71 -20.35
C THR A 83 10.59 -18.57 -19.77
N PHE A 84 9.93 -17.44 -20.00
CA PHE A 84 8.67 -17.06 -19.33
C PHE A 84 8.78 -17.05 -17.80
N GLU A 85 10.00 -16.99 -17.26
CA GLU A 85 10.23 -16.82 -15.82
C GLU A 85 10.27 -15.33 -15.48
N THR A 86 9.88 -14.99 -14.25
CA THR A 86 10.02 -13.60 -13.76
C THR A 86 11.51 -13.21 -13.74
N SER A 87 11.88 -12.30 -14.63
CA SER A 87 13.25 -11.80 -14.78
C SER A 87 13.59 -10.82 -13.65
N TYR A 88 12.74 -9.80 -13.46
CA TYR A 88 12.90 -8.84 -12.37
C TYR A 88 11.57 -8.13 -12.05
N ALA A 89 11.47 -7.62 -10.82
CA ALA A 89 10.36 -6.79 -10.40
C ALA A 89 10.74 -5.31 -10.48
N GLN A 90 9.80 -4.49 -10.91
CA GLN A 90 9.89 -3.04 -10.95
C GLN A 90 8.94 -2.41 -9.94
N LEU A 91 9.40 -1.32 -9.32
CA LEU A 91 8.60 -0.47 -8.44
C LEU A 91 8.54 0.93 -9.04
N SER A 92 7.44 1.64 -8.82
CA SER A 92 7.28 3.02 -9.27
C SER A 92 6.63 3.92 -8.20
N GLY A 93 6.72 5.23 -8.40
CA GLY A 93 6.13 6.24 -7.51
C GLY A 93 6.65 6.13 -6.06
N MET A 94 5.76 6.34 -5.09
CA MET A 94 6.09 6.29 -3.66
C MET A 94 6.72 4.96 -3.23
N LEU A 95 6.33 3.86 -3.88
CA LEU A 95 6.81 2.53 -3.54
C LEU A 95 8.29 2.35 -3.94
N ALA A 96 8.70 2.90 -5.07
CA ALA A 96 10.11 2.94 -5.48
C ALA A 96 10.96 3.79 -4.53
N ASP A 97 10.44 4.94 -4.10
CA ASP A 97 11.14 5.83 -3.16
C ASP A 97 11.35 5.17 -1.80
N LEU A 98 10.34 4.44 -1.30
CA LEU A 98 10.44 3.67 -0.06
C LEU A 98 11.45 2.52 -0.19
N HIS A 99 11.42 1.79 -1.30
CA HIS A 99 12.42 0.74 -1.57
C HIS A 99 13.85 1.31 -1.63
N ALA A 100 14.06 2.43 -2.31
CA ALA A 100 15.39 3.06 -2.39
C ALA A 100 15.93 3.45 -0.99
N LYS A 101 15.05 3.85 -0.07
CA LYS A 101 15.40 4.15 1.33
C LYS A 101 15.60 2.90 2.20
N SER A 102 15.04 1.76 1.83
CA SER A 102 15.04 0.56 2.69
C SER A 102 16.40 -0.14 2.70
N GLY A 103 17.17 0.02 1.63
CA GLY A 103 18.46 -0.65 1.42
C GLY A 103 18.34 -2.14 1.11
N GLN A 104 17.12 -2.64 0.92
CA GLN A 104 16.85 -4.03 0.53
C GLN A 104 16.88 -4.17 -1.00
N SER A 105 17.00 -5.40 -1.50
CA SER A 105 16.62 -5.69 -2.88
C SER A 105 15.09 -5.60 -3.07
N VAL A 106 14.64 -5.52 -4.32
CA VAL A 106 13.19 -5.41 -4.63
C VAL A 106 12.42 -6.62 -4.09
N ASP A 107 12.94 -7.84 -4.29
CA ASP A 107 12.29 -9.05 -3.78
C ASP A 107 12.23 -9.05 -2.24
N GLU A 108 13.34 -8.77 -1.56
CA GLU A 108 13.36 -8.70 -0.09
C GLU A 108 12.36 -7.68 0.45
N PHE A 109 12.26 -6.51 -0.19
CA PHE A 109 11.30 -5.47 0.17
C PHE A 109 9.85 -5.92 -0.03
N VAL A 110 9.52 -6.50 -1.19
CA VAL A 110 8.18 -7.02 -1.51
C VAL A 110 7.79 -8.15 -0.56
N GLN A 111 8.70 -9.11 -0.34
CA GLN A 111 8.50 -10.24 0.57
C GLN A 111 8.31 -9.76 2.01
N TRP A 112 9.07 -8.75 2.44
CA TRP A 112 8.90 -8.15 3.74
C TRP A 112 7.51 -7.52 3.88
N MET A 113 7.09 -6.69 2.92
CA MET A 113 5.78 -6.02 2.96
C MET A 113 4.61 -7.01 2.99
N LYS A 114 4.71 -8.10 2.23
CA LYS A 114 3.70 -9.18 2.19
C LYS A 114 3.61 -9.96 3.51
N LYS A 115 4.70 -10.06 4.28
CA LYS A 115 4.78 -10.80 5.54
C LYS A 115 4.62 -9.93 6.78
N ALA A 116 4.74 -8.62 6.62
CA ALA A 116 4.63 -7.67 7.72
C ALA A 116 3.26 -7.75 8.39
N ASP A 117 3.22 -7.49 9.70
CA ASP A 117 1.97 -7.39 10.44
C ASP A 117 1.38 -5.98 10.23
N TRP A 118 0.28 -5.92 9.49
CA TRP A 118 -0.44 -4.69 9.21
C TRP A 118 -1.58 -4.53 10.22
N VAL A 119 -1.43 -3.57 11.12
CA VAL A 119 -2.33 -3.33 12.24
C VAL A 119 -3.09 -2.03 12.08
N ASP A 120 -4.23 -1.92 12.76
CA ASP A 120 -5.00 -0.68 12.80
C ASP A 120 -4.45 0.21 13.94
N VAL A 121 -4.02 1.43 13.60
CA VAL A 121 -3.55 2.42 14.58
C VAL A 121 -4.48 3.64 14.59
N PRO A 122 -4.66 4.34 15.73
CA PRO A 122 -5.48 5.54 15.77
C PRO A 122 -4.99 6.59 14.75
N ALA A 123 -5.91 7.09 13.92
CA ALA A 123 -5.57 8.17 13.00
C ALA A 123 -5.39 9.49 13.77
N PRO A 124 -4.39 10.32 13.43
CA PRO A 124 -4.28 11.64 14.02
C PRO A 124 -5.54 12.47 13.71
N ALA A 125 -5.89 13.38 14.62
CA ALA A 125 -6.99 14.30 14.38
C ALA A 125 -6.74 15.04 13.06
N LYS A 126 -7.79 15.25 12.25
CA LYS A 126 -7.71 16.20 11.15
C LYS A 126 -7.56 17.58 11.80
N GLU A 127 -6.35 18.12 11.80
CA GLU A 127 -6.18 19.53 12.10
C GLU A 127 -6.85 20.28 10.93
N PHE A 128 -8.05 20.79 11.19
CA PHE A 128 -8.67 21.73 10.27
C PHE A 128 -7.79 22.98 10.33
N LEU A 129 -6.96 23.18 9.31
CA LEU A 129 -6.45 24.51 9.02
C LEU A 129 -7.66 25.31 8.54
N ASP A 130 -8.31 26.01 9.48
CA ASP A 130 -9.23 27.09 9.16
C ASP A 130 -8.43 28.14 8.35
N ASP A 131 -8.74 28.27 7.05
CA ASP A 131 -8.32 29.39 6.19
C ASP A 131 -9.27 30.58 6.37
#